data_AF-A0A1V5STZ9-F1
#
_entry.id   AF-A0A1V5STZ9-F1
#
_cell.length_a   1.000
_cell.length_b   1.000
_cell.length_c   1.000
_cell.angle_alpha   90.00
_cell.angle_beta   90.00
_cell.angle_gamma   90.00
#
_symmetry.space_group_name_H-M   'P 1'
#
loop_
_entity.id
_entity.type
_entity.pdbx_description
1 polymer ?
#
loop_
_entity_poly.entity_id
_entity_poly.type
_entity_poly.pdbx_seq_one_letter_code
_entity_poly.pdbx_strand_id
1 'polypeptide(L)'
;MVQVSKREDRNMKTKLSVKMTVLGAVVGLLVAGPTAYAFHGGENSEGFREARFKKRGGPERMYKELGLSQEQKDKLKARREADKEQDKALREQLRTKMKTLHDEIAKPETDRAAVDQEVAEINEIKGQLFSRRIDGLFRMKEVLTPEQFTKLQCKHDGKMAKKQGRWQKKARTGASEAVSPG
;
A
#
# COMPACT_ATOMS: atom_id res chain seq x y z
N MET A 1 43.94 28.94 54.37
CA MET A 1 43.53 30.12 53.59
C MET A 1 44.04 29.93 52.16
N VAL A 2 43.27 29.24 51.31
CA VAL A 2 42.28 29.80 50.36
C VAL A 2 42.96 30.58 49.22
N GLN A 3 43.16 29.83 48.14
CA GLN A 3 43.08 30.13 46.70
C GLN A 3 43.25 31.57 46.20
N VAL A 4 44.01 31.76 45.11
CA VAL A 4 43.45 32.04 43.75
C VAL A 4 44.53 31.73 42.70
N SER A 5 44.39 30.57 42.07
CA SER A 5 44.89 30.28 40.73
C SER A 5 43.88 30.80 39.72
N LYS A 6 44.23 31.86 38.97
CA LYS A 6 43.59 32.23 37.69
C LYS A 6 44.32 33.41 37.05
N ARG A 7 45.44 33.14 36.37
CA ARG A 7 46.18 34.14 35.59
C ARG A 7 46.17 33.92 34.08
N GLU A 8 45.41 32.95 33.58
CA GLU A 8 45.29 32.67 32.15
C GLU A 8 43.81 32.49 31.82
N ASP A 9 43.10 33.57 31.49
CA ASP A 9 41.74 33.54 30.90
C ASP A 9 41.21 34.95 30.57
N ARG A 10 42.07 35.86 30.10
CA ARG A 10 41.67 37.25 29.80
C ARG A 10 41.80 37.70 28.34
N ASN A 11 41.94 36.77 27.39
CA ASN A 11 42.04 37.16 25.97
C ASN A 11 41.29 36.27 24.98
N MET A 12 40.04 35.88 25.29
CA MET A 12 39.19 35.15 24.33
C MET A 12 37.68 35.39 24.50
N LYS A 13 37.25 36.50 25.11
CA LYS A 13 35.81 36.81 25.34
C LYS A 13 35.39 38.22 24.93
N THR A 14 36.09 38.84 23.98
CA THR A 14 35.76 40.17 23.43
C THR A 14 35.67 40.21 21.90
N LYS A 15 35.62 39.06 21.22
CA LYS A 15 35.35 38.95 19.78
C LYS A 15 33.99 38.35 19.43
N LEU A 16 33.06 38.33 20.38
CA LEU A 16 31.76 37.69 20.22
C LEU A 16 30.61 38.53 20.82
N SER A 17 30.54 39.84 20.56
CA SER A 17 29.40 40.70 20.95
C SER A 17 29.41 42.08 20.27
N VAL A 18 29.52 42.21 18.93
CA VAL A 18 29.22 43.51 18.25
C VAL A 18 28.73 43.36 16.79
N LYS A 19 27.91 42.37 16.44
CA LYS A 19 27.23 42.36 15.12
C LYS A 19 25.81 41.79 15.18
N MET A 20 25.02 42.23 16.17
CA MET A 20 23.57 42.05 16.19
C MET A 20 22.88 43.34 16.64
N THR A 21 22.51 44.17 15.66
CA THR A 21 21.39 45.12 15.68
C THR A 21 21.06 45.42 14.19
N VAL A 22 20.17 44.64 13.56
CA VAL A 22 18.72 44.91 13.34
C VAL A 22 18.46 46.23 12.59
N LEU A 23 18.01 46.15 11.33
CA LEU A 23 16.85 46.90 10.80
C LEU A 23 16.54 46.46 9.36
N GLY A 24 15.29 46.05 9.09
CA GLY A 24 14.82 45.78 7.72
C GLY A 24 13.65 44.80 7.66
N ALA A 25 12.48 45.25 8.11
CA ALA A 25 11.23 44.50 8.03
C ALA A 25 10.78 44.27 6.58
N VAL A 26 10.59 43.00 6.19
CA VAL A 26 9.57 42.61 5.20
C VAL A 26 8.91 41.33 5.73
N VAL A 27 7.78 41.53 6.39
CA VAL A 27 6.80 40.49 6.67
C VAL A 27 6.09 40.20 5.35
N GLY A 28 6.68 39.31 4.55
CA GLY A 28 6.06 38.70 3.39
C GLY A 28 5.38 37.40 3.82
N LEU A 29 4.10 37.53 4.18
CA LEU A 29 3.20 36.43 4.49
C LEU A 29 3.02 35.51 3.27
N LEU A 30 3.86 34.49 3.16
CA LEU A 30 3.57 33.30 2.36
C LEU A 30 3.71 32.08 3.27
N VAL A 31 2.71 31.93 4.14
CA VAL A 31 2.30 30.60 4.56
C VAL A 31 1.82 29.91 3.29
N ALA A 32 2.74 29.28 2.56
CA ALA A 32 2.39 28.19 1.67
C ALA A 32 1.83 27.11 2.59
N GLY A 33 0.52 27.20 2.85
CA GLY A 33 -0.18 26.20 3.62
C GLY A 33 0.14 24.85 2.99
N PRO A 34 0.38 23.79 3.80
CA PRO A 34 0.35 22.47 3.22
C PRO A 34 -1.03 22.35 2.58
N THR A 35 -1.05 22.34 1.25
CA THR A 35 -2.15 21.75 0.50
C THR A 35 -2.09 20.29 0.87
N ALA A 36 -2.69 19.98 2.02
CA ALA A 36 -3.16 18.66 2.33
C ALA A 36 -4.16 18.34 1.22
N TYR A 37 -3.65 17.85 0.10
CA TYR A 37 -4.38 16.94 -0.74
C TYR A 37 -4.73 15.77 0.18
N ALA A 38 -5.84 15.95 0.89
CA ALA A 38 -6.48 14.88 1.62
C ALA A 38 -7.02 13.95 0.54
N PHE A 39 -6.13 13.09 0.03
CA PHE A 39 -6.49 11.84 -0.58
C PHE A 39 -7.22 11.08 0.53
N HIS A 40 -8.53 11.33 0.61
CA HIS A 40 -9.47 10.58 1.43
C HIS A 40 -9.51 9.17 0.84
N GLY A 41 -8.47 8.38 1.14
CA GLY A 41 -8.46 6.94 0.99
C GLY A 41 -9.46 6.39 1.98
N GLY A 42 -10.73 6.41 1.58
CA GLY A 42 -11.88 6.17 2.44
C GLY A 42 -11.69 4.96 3.35
N GLU A 43 -11.67 5.25 4.65
CA GLU A 43 -11.75 4.33 5.78
C GLU A 43 -12.96 3.37 5.67
N ASN A 44 -13.94 3.72 4.82
CA ASN A 44 -15.14 2.93 4.52
C ASN A 44 -15.07 2.01 3.27
N SER A 45 -13.91 1.91 2.62
CA SER A 45 -13.77 1.08 1.40
C SER A 45 -13.75 -0.43 1.67
N GLU A 46 -13.33 -0.84 2.87
CA GLU A 46 -13.31 -2.25 3.32
C GLU A 46 -14.74 -2.81 3.48
N GLY A 47 -15.60 -2.09 4.21
CA GLY A 47 -16.99 -2.50 4.44
C GLY A 47 -17.82 -2.56 3.14
N PHE A 48 -17.63 -1.60 2.25
CA PHE A 48 -18.28 -1.61 0.93
C PHE A 48 -17.79 -2.75 0.03
N ARG A 49 -16.49 -3.06 0.05
CA ARG A 49 -15.92 -4.21 -0.67
C ARG A 49 -16.42 -5.53 -0.10
N GLU A 50 -16.46 -5.67 1.21
CA GLU A 50 -16.92 -6.88 1.89
C GLU A 50 -18.42 -7.11 1.66
N ALA A 51 -19.25 -6.06 1.74
CA ALA A 51 -20.67 -6.13 1.40
C ALA A 51 -20.90 -6.54 -0.06
N ARG A 52 -20.16 -5.94 -1.01
CA ARG A 52 -20.26 -6.31 -2.43
C ARG A 52 -19.75 -7.75 -2.69
N PHE A 53 -18.73 -8.19 -1.96
CA PHE A 53 -18.21 -9.55 -2.05
C PHE A 53 -19.23 -10.58 -1.54
N LYS A 54 -19.87 -10.32 -0.39
CA LYS A 54 -20.97 -11.13 0.15
C LYS A 54 -22.18 -11.15 -0.80
N LYS A 55 -22.58 -10.00 -1.35
CA LYS A 55 -23.69 -9.89 -2.32
C LYS A 55 -23.46 -10.70 -3.61
N ARG A 56 -22.21 -10.95 -3.99
CA ARG A 56 -21.86 -11.79 -5.16
C ARG A 56 -21.75 -13.29 -4.84
N GLY A 57 -22.13 -13.69 -3.63
CA GLY A 57 -22.11 -15.08 -3.16
C GLY A 57 -20.81 -15.49 -2.49
N GLY A 58 -19.85 -14.57 -2.30
CA GLY A 58 -18.63 -14.80 -1.56
C GLY A 58 -17.86 -16.09 -1.94
N PRO A 59 -17.19 -16.73 -0.98
CA PRO A 59 -16.55 -18.03 -1.21
C PRO A 59 -17.57 -19.17 -1.33
N GLU A 60 -18.78 -19.00 -0.79
CA GLU A 60 -19.85 -20.02 -0.80
C GLU A 60 -20.28 -20.42 -2.21
N ARG A 61 -20.37 -19.44 -3.11
CA ARG A 61 -20.66 -19.72 -4.52
C ARG A 61 -19.60 -20.62 -5.14
N MET A 62 -18.32 -20.35 -4.84
CA MET A 62 -17.21 -21.17 -5.33
C MET A 62 -17.26 -22.58 -4.73
N TYR A 63 -17.55 -22.70 -3.43
CA TYR A 63 -17.64 -24.00 -2.76
C TYR A 63 -18.75 -24.90 -3.31
N LYS A 64 -19.94 -24.33 -3.54
CA LYS A 64 -21.05 -25.04 -4.21
C LYS A 64 -20.66 -25.48 -5.61
N GLU A 65 -20.04 -24.59 -6.35
CA GLU A 65 -19.59 -24.83 -7.73
C GLU A 65 -18.51 -25.92 -7.86
N LEU A 66 -17.66 -26.09 -6.84
CA LEU A 66 -16.64 -27.14 -6.76
C LEU A 66 -17.17 -28.44 -6.15
N GLY A 67 -18.39 -28.45 -5.59
CA GLY A 67 -18.95 -29.64 -4.93
C GLY A 67 -18.17 -30.01 -3.67
N LEU A 68 -17.74 -29.03 -2.88
CA LEU A 68 -16.97 -29.30 -1.67
C LEU A 68 -17.83 -29.97 -0.58
N SER A 69 -17.26 -30.95 0.11
CA SER A 69 -17.85 -31.53 1.32
C SER A 69 -17.95 -30.48 2.44
N GLN A 70 -18.76 -30.75 3.46
CA GLN A 70 -18.88 -29.84 4.60
C GLN A 70 -17.53 -29.69 5.33
N GLU A 71 -16.83 -30.80 5.55
CA GLU A 71 -15.50 -30.80 6.16
C GLU A 71 -14.46 -29.99 5.35
N GLN A 72 -14.47 -30.10 4.02
CA GLN A 72 -13.60 -29.30 3.15
C GLN A 72 -13.91 -27.80 3.26
N LYS A 73 -15.19 -27.42 3.33
CA LYS A 73 -15.60 -26.02 3.49
C LYS A 73 -15.12 -25.47 4.83
N ASP A 74 -15.27 -26.22 5.90
CA ASP A 74 -14.92 -25.76 7.24
C ASP A 74 -13.40 -25.59 7.37
N LYS A 75 -12.60 -26.52 6.82
CA LYS A 75 -11.13 -26.37 6.72
C LYS A 75 -10.74 -25.12 5.93
N LEU A 76 -11.37 -24.86 4.78
CA LEU A 76 -11.05 -23.69 3.96
C LEU A 76 -11.51 -22.36 4.60
N LYS A 77 -12.62 -22.36 5.35
CA LYS A 77 -13.11 -21.19 6.09
C LYS A 77 -12.18 -20.82 7.23
N ALA A 78 -11.88 -21.77 8.12
CA ALA A 78 -10.98 -21.55 9.26
C ALA A 78 -9.62 -21.03 8.79
N ARG A 79 -9.08 -21.65 7.73
CA ARG A 79 -7.85 -21.17 7.12
C ARG A 79 -7.95 -19.73 6.60
N ARG A 80 -9.02 -19.41 5.87
CA ARG A 80 -9.22 -18.06 5.30
C ARG A 80 -9.31 -17.00 6.39
N GLU A 81 -9.92 -17.31 7.52
CA GLU A 81 -10.01 -16.42 8.68
C GLU A 81 -8.64 -16.18 9.30
N ALA A 82 -7.88 -17.25 9.55
CA ALA A 82 -6.50 -17.15 10.04
C ALA A 82 -5.59 -16.35 9.09
N ASP A 83 -5.70 -16.58 7.78
CA ASP A 83 -4.92 -15.84 6.79
C ASP A 83 -5.36 -14.37 6.70
N LYS A 84 -6.64 -14.05 6.92
CA LYS A 84 -7.18 -12.66 6.86
C LYS A 84 -6.51 -11.78 7.90
N GLU A 85 -6.38 -12.26 9.13
CA GLU A 85 -5.78 -11.49 10.23
C GLU A 85 -4.30 -11.23 9.98
N GLN A 86 -3.55 -12.26 9.60
CA GLN A 86 -2.12 -12.15 9.32
C GLN A 86 -1.83 -11.27 8.10
N ASP A 87 -2.64 -11.37 7.05
CA ASP A 87 -2.50 -10.52 5.86
C ASP A 87 -2.88 -9.06 6.13
N LYS A 88 -3.76 -8.79 7.10
CA LYS A 88 -4.22 -7.43 7.40
C LYS A 88 -3.06 -6.54 7.83
N ALA A 89 -2.23 -7.02 8.76
CA ALA A 89 -1.07 -6.29 9.25
C ALA A 89 -0.09 -5.95 8.11
N LEU A 90 0.26 -6.93 7.26
CA LEU A 90 1.15 -6.72 6.10
C LEU A 90 0.55 -5.74 5.09
N ARG A 91 -0.76 -5.78 4.86
CA ARG A 91 -1.43 -4.84 3.94
C ARG A 91 -1.49 -3.42 4.50
N GLU A 92 -1.69 -3.27 5.81
CA GLU A 92 -1.63 -1.97 6.47
C GLU A 92 -0.22 -1.38 6.39
N GLN A 93 0.81 -2.18 6.70
CA GLN A 93 2.21 -1.78 6.52
C GLN A 93 2.50 -1.36 5.08
N LEU A 94 2.08 -2.15 4.09
CA LEU A 94 2.25 -1.81 2.68
C LEU A 94 1.54 -0.51 2.30
N ARG A 95 0.33 -0.28 2.82
CA ARG A 95 -0.41 0.97 2.58
C ARG A 95 0.33 2.17 3.16
N THR A 96 0.82 2.06 4.38
CA THR A 96 1.60 3.12 5.03
C THR A 96 2.86 3.41 4.24
N LYS A 97 3.64 2.39 3.88
CA LYS A 97 4.88 2.55 3.10
C LYS A 97 4.65 3.16 1.72
N MET A 98 3.57 2.78 1.04
CA MET A 98 3.18 3.40 -0.22
C MET A 98 2.80 4.88 -0.09
N LYS A 99 2.19 5.28 1.02
CA LYS A 99 1.92 6.69 1.32
C LYS A 99 3.23 7.43 1.58
N THR A 100 4.11 6.89 2.42
CA THR A 100 5.43 7.48 2.70
C THR A 100 6.22 7.69 1.41
N LEU A 101 6.29 6.67 0.54
CA LEU A 101 6.95 6.79 -0.77
C LEU A 101 6.31 7.89 -1.65
N HIS A 102 4.97 7.97 -1.66
CA HIS A 102 4.26 9.00 -2.41
C HIS A 102 4.59 10.41 -1.89
N ASP A 103 4.60 10.58 -0.57
CA ASP A 103 4.89 11.85 0.09
C ASP A 103 6.36 12.25 -0.12
N GLU A 104 7.29 11.30 -0.11
CA GLU A 104 8.73 11.55 -0.37
C GLU A 104 8.97 12.06 -1.80
N ILE A 105 8.32 11.44 -2.78
CA ILE A 105 8.40 11.83 -4.19
C ILE A 105 7.73 13.19 -4.43
N ALA A 106 6.74 13.56 -3.63
CA ALA A 106 6.04 14.85 -3.75
C ALA A 106 6.84 16.04 -3.17
N LYS A 107 7.95 15.80 -2.45
CA LYS A 107 8.78 16.87 -1.90
C LYS A 107 9.49 17.66 -3.03
N PRO A 108 9.69 18.98 -2.86
CA PRO A 108 10.41 19.81 -3.85
C PRO A 108 11.84 19.34 -4.10
N GLU A 109 12.51 18.82 -3.07
CA GLU A 109 13.78 18.11 -3.16
C GLU A 109 13.58 16.68 -2.69
N THR A 110 13.79 15.73 -3.59
CA THR A 110 13.67 14.30 -3.32
C THR A 110 15.05 13.70 -3.13
N ASP A 111 15.29 13.05 -1.99
CA ASP A 111 16.48 12.22 -1.81
C ASP A 111 16.27 10.86 -2.47
N ARG A 112 17.10 10.58 -3.49
CA ARG A 112 17.04 9.30 -4.20
C ARG A 112 17.38 8.11 -3.30
N ALA A 113 18.30 8.27 -2.35
CA ALA A 113 18.68 7.18 -1.44
C ALA A 113 17.51 6.80 -0.51
N ALA A 114 16.79 7.80 0.02
CA ALA A 114 15.59 7.58 0.82
C ALA A 114 14.48 6.87 0.02
N VAL A 115 14.26 7.26 -1.24
CA VAL A 115 13.30 6.60 -2.13
C VAL A 115 13.68 5.14 -2.40
N ASP A 116 14.95 4.86 -2.68
CA ASP A 116 15.42 3.50 -2.96
C ASP A 116 15.25 2.59 -1.74
N GLN A 117 15.44 3.11 -0.52
CA GLN A 117 15.17 2.38 0.72
C GLN A 117 13.67 2.06 0.88
N GLU A 118 12.78 3.04 0.70
CA GLU A 118 11.32 2.81 0.79
C GLU A 118 10.85 1.79 -0.26
N VAL A 119 11.41 1.81 -1.46
CA VAL A 119 11.14 0.81 -2.51
C VAL A 119 11.60 -0.58 -2.09
N ALA A 120 12.76 -0.72 -1.47
CA ALA A 120 13.27 -2.01 -0.99
C ALA A 120 12.33 -2.62 0.07
N GLU A 121 11.91 -1.83 1.06
CA GLU A 121 10.99 -2.27 2.11
C GLU A 121 9.60 -2.64 1.54
N ILE A 122 9.09 -1.87 0.59
CA ILE A 122 7.85 -2.20 -0.15
C ILE A 122 7.98 -3.55 -0.87
N ASN A 123 9.12 -3.80 -1.52
CA ASN A 123 9.35 -5.04 -2.24
C ASN A 123 9.44 -6.23 -1.29
N GLU A 124 10.03 -6.07 -0.12
CA GLU A 124 10.05 -7.10 0.93
C GLU A 124 8.62 -7.46 1.37
N ILE A 125 7.79 -6.46 1.70
CA ILE A 125 6.40 -6.71 2.11
C ILE A 125 5.59 -7.38 1.00
N LYS A 126 5.78 -6.95 -0.26
CA LYS A 126 5.16 -7.59 -1.43
C LYS A 126 5.62 -9.04 -1.59
N GLY A 127 6.91 -9.31 -1.37
CA GLY A 127 7.50 -10.64 -1.38
C GLY A 127 6.85 -11.55 -0.34
N GLN A 128 6.72 -11.06 0.90
CA GLN A 128 6.04 -11.80 1.98
C GLN A 128 4.58 -12.10 1.63
N LEU A 129 3.83 -11.12 1.14
CA LEU A 129 2.45 -11.31 0.68
C LEU A 129 2.34 -12.32 -0.48
N PHE A 130 3.33 -12.34 -1.37
CA PHE A 130 3.38 -13.30 -2.47
C PHE A 130 3.67 -14.73 -1.97
N SER A 131 4.70 -14.91 -1.14
CA SER A 131 5.02 -16.22 -0.54
C SER A 131 3.81 -16.79 0.21
N ARG A 132 3.15 -15.99 1.04
CA ARG A 132 1.92 -16.40 1.75
C ARG A 132 0.79 -16.82 0.81
N ARG A 133 0.64 -16.14 -0.32
CA ARG A 133 -0.33 -16.54 -1.35
C ARG A 133 0.01 -17.92 -1.92
N ILE A 134 1.29 -18.17 -2.20
CA ILE A 134 1.76 -19.46 -2.73
C ILE A 134 1.56 -20.57 -1.70
N ASP A 135 1.98 -20.37 -0.46
CA ASP A 135 1.74 -21.31 0.64
C ASP A 135 0.25 -21.62 0.78
N GLY A 136 -0.56 -20.57 0.63
CA GLY A 136 -2.00 -20.70 0.65
C GLY A 136 -2.59 -21.51 -0.50
N LEU A 137 -1.96 -21.51 -1.67
CA LEU A 137 -2.36 -22.37 -2.78
C LEU A 137 -1.99 -23.84 -2.51
N PHE A 138 -0.81 -24.10 -1.93
CA PHE A 138 -0.42 -25.45 -1.53
C PHE A 138 -1.36 -26.03 -0.47
N ARG A 139 -1.65 -25.28 0.59
CA ARG A 139 -2.63 -25.71 1.62
C ARG A 139 -4.04 -25.94 1.05
N MET A 140 -4.43 -25.16 0.04
CA MET A 140 -5.72 -25.38 -0.63
C MET A 140 -5.71 -26.68 -1.46
N LYS A 141 -4.60 -27.01 -2.12
CA LYS A 141 -4.44 -28.28 -2.85
C LYS A 141 -4.51 -29.50 -1.92
N GLU A 142 -4.07 -29.38 -0.68
CA GLU A 142 -4.17 -30.47 0.31
C GLU A 142 -5.62 -30.77 0.72
N VAL A 143 -6.51 -29.78 0.64
CA VAL A 143 -7.93 -29.94 1.00
C VAL A 143 -8.78 -30.35 -0.20
N LEU A 144 -8.42 -29.93 -1.41
CA LEU A 144 -9.19 -30.19 -2.63
C LEU A 144 -8.71 -31.47 -3.33
N THR A 145 -9.63 -32.19 -3.96
CA THR A 145 -9.22 -33.27 -4.88
C THR A 145 -8.56 -32.69 -6.14
N PRO A 146 -7.71 -33.46 -6.86
CA PRO A 146 -7.10 -33.01 -8.11
C PRO A 146 -8.14 -32.49 -9.11
N GLU A 147 -9.28 -33.18 -9.24
CA GLU A 147 -10.37 -32.78 -10.12
C GLU A 147 -11.03 -31.45 -9.70
N GLN A 148 -11.26 -31.26 -8.39
CA GLN A 148 -11.79 -30.01 -7.86
C GLN A 148 -10.82 -28.85 -8.11
N PHE A 149 -9.52 -29.10 -7.98
CA PHE A 149 -8.48 -28.10 -8.23
C PHE A 149 -8.40 -27.72 -9.72
N THR A 150 -8.42 -28.69 -10.63
CA THR A 150 -8.49 -28.43 -12.09
C THR A 150 -9.73 -27.62 -12.46
N LYS A 151 -10.89 -27.96 -11.89
CA LYS A 151 -12.14 -27.21 -12.11
C LYS A 151 -12.03 -25.76 -11.63
N LEU A 152 -11.32 -25.52 -10.53
CA LEU A 152 -11.04 -24.17 -10.03
C LEU A 152 -10.18 -23.38 -11.02
N GLN A 153 -9.13 -23.99 -11.57
CA GLN A 153 -8.22 -23.37 -12.55
C GLN A 153 -8.94 -23.01 -13.86
N CYS A 154 -9.64 -23.96 -14.50
CA CYS A 154 -10.34 -23.68 -15.76
C CYS A 154 -11.36 -22.53 -15.63
N LYS A 155 -12.02 -22.42 -14.46
CA LYS A 155 -12.92 -21.31 -14.17
C LYS A 155 -12.20 -19.98 -13.99
N HIS A 156 -11.02 -20.00 -13.39
CA HIS A 156 -10.18 -18.82 -13.29
C HIS A 156 -9.79 -18.33 -14.69
N ASP A 157 -9.34 -19.23 -15.56
CA ASP A 157 -8.91 -18.90 -16.93
C ASP A 157 -10.06 -18.41 -17.79
N GLY A 158 -11.23 -19.07 -17.72
CA GLY A 158 -12.43 -18.63 -18.42
C GLY A 158 -12.91 -17.23 -17.98
N LYS A 159 -12.76 -16.88 -16.69
CA LYS A 159 -13.03 -15.51 -16.21
C LYS A 159 -12.01 -14.51 -16.75
N MET A 160 -10.74 -14.90 -16.83
CA MET A 160 -9.67 -14.07 -17.37
C MET A 160 -9.86 -13.80 -18.86
N ALA A 161 -10.18 -14.81 -19.66
CA ALA A 161 -10.48 -14.66 -21.09
C ALA A 161 -11.66 -13.72 -21.34
N LYS A 162 -12.76 -13.87 -20.59
CA LYS A 162 -13.92 -12.96 -20.66
C LYS A 162 -13.56 -11.52 -20.28
N LYS A 163 -12.70 -11.35 -19.27
CA LYS A 163 -12.21 -10.04 -18.87
C LYS A 163 -11.40 -9.43 -20.02
N GLN A 164 -10.42 -10.15 -20.57
CA GLN A 164 -9.60 -9.71 -21.71
C GLN A 164 -10.46 -9.28 -22.92
N GLY A 165 -11.46 -10.08 -23.30
CA GLY A 165 -12.39 -9.70 -24.37
C GLY A 165 -13.18 -8.41 -24.09
N ARG A 166 -13.53 -8.11 -22.84
CA ARG A 166 -14.13 -6.82 -22.46
C ARG A 166 -13.15 -5.65 -22.59
N TRP A 167 -11.89 -5.83 -22.21
CA TRP A 167 -10.86 -4.80 -22.38
C TRP A 167 -10.64 -4.50 -23.86
N GLN A 168 -10.55 -5.54 -24.70
CA GLN A 168 -10.37 -5.38 -26.13
C GLN A 168 -11.57 -4.70 -26.81
N LYS A 169 -12.80 -5.06 -26.41
CA LYS A 169 -14.01 -4.36 -26.88
C LYS A 169 -14.02 -2.89 -26.46
N LYS A 170 -13.69 -2.58 -25.21
CA LYS A 170 -13.63 -1.20 -24.70
C LYS A 170 -12.55 -0.38 -25.40
N ALA A 171 -11.39 -0.98 -25.68
CA ALA A 171 -10.33 -0.34 -26.45
C ALA A 171 -10.78 -0.04 -27.88
N ARG A 172 -11.52 -0.95 -28.53
CA ARG A 172 -12.06 -0.75 -29.88
C ARG A 172 -13.14 0.33 -29.94
N THR A 173 -14.07 0.37 -28.98
CA THR A 173 -15.12 1.40 -28.93
C THR A 173 -14.59 2.76 -28.52
N GLY A 174 -13.63 2.82 -27.59
CA GLY A 174 -12.96 4.07 -27.24
C GLY A 174 -12.09 4.62 -28.37
N ALA A 175 -11.52 3.75 -29.21
CA ALA A 175 -10.82 4.17 -30.42
C ALA A 175 -11.77 4.66 -31.53
N SER A 176 -12.99 4.12 -31.65
CA SER A 176 -13.98 4.60 -32.63
C SER A 176 -14.61 5.93 -32.26
N GLU A 177 -14.73 6.27 -30.97
CA GLU A 177 -15.21 7.60 -30.52
C GLU A 177 -14.15 8.70 -30.67
N ALA A 178 -12.85 8.36 -30.66
CA ALA A 178 -11.75 9.30 -30.83
C ALA A 178 -11.44 9.67 -32.30
N VAL A 179 -12.04 8.95 -33.27
CA VAL A 179 -11.88 9.17 -34.71
C VAL A 179 -13.23 9.52 -35.33
N SER A 180 -13.89 10.55 -34.78
CA SER A 180 -14.97 11.25 -35.49
C SER A 180 -14.49 12.66 -35.77
N PRO A 181 -14.00 12.96 -36.99
CA PRO A 181 -13.74 14.35 -37.37
C PRO A 181 -15.09 15.06 -37.49
N GLY A 182 -15.26 16.15 -36.73
CA GLY A 182 -16.21 17.20 -37.07
C GLY A 182 -15.66 18.04 -38.21
#